data_AF-A0A7C7VS49-F1
#
_entry.id   AF-A0A7C7VS49-F1
#
_cell.length_a   1.000
_cell.length_b   1.000
_cell.length_c   1.000
_cell.angle_alpha   90.00
_cell.angle_beta   90.00
_cell.angle_gamma   90.00
#
_symmetry.space_group_name_H-M   'P 1'
#
loop_
_entity.id
_entity.type
_entity.pdbx_description
1 polymer ?
#
loop_
_entity_poly.entity_id
_entity_poly.type
_entity_poly.pdbx_seq_one_letter_code
_entity_poly.pdbx_strand_id
1 'polypeptide(L)'
;MTWLRLDDPPQEDAGDVTMTMLVYGRRNVAGFYYSIWNGSTWSEGMEGRNVSTQIRWVVTATTPNRLEIIAGVLTDRGRLYVNVWNGSWGTSELVTKRIFKRR
;
A
#
# COMPACT_ATOMS: atom_id res chain seq x y z
N MET A 1 20.50 26.86 -21.22
CA MET A 1 21.08 25.95 -20.22
C MET A 1 20.34 26.19 -18.93
N THR A 2 19.23 25.46 -18.76
CA THR A 2 18.34 25.66 -17.62
C THR A 2 18.80 24.69 -16.54
N TRP A 3 19.23 25.25 -15.41
CA TRP A 3 19.65 24.51 -14.24
C TRP A 3 18.52 23.61 -13.75
N LEU A 4 18.76 22.30 -13.71
CA LEU A 4 17.88 21.29 -13.14
C LEU A 4 17.75 21.59 -11.63
N ARG A 5 16.55 21.89 -11.15
CA ARG A 5 16.32 22.09 -9.72
C ARG A 5 16.23 20.70 -9.07
N LEU A 6 16.98 20.52 -7.99
CA LEU A 6 17.00 19.29 -7.20
C LEU A 6 15.65 19.03 -6.48
N ASP A 7 14.74 20.00 -6.51
CA ASP A 7 13.44 19.98 -5.85
C ASP A 7 12.26 19.88 -6.84
N ASP A 8 12.51 19.52 -8.10
CA ASP A 8 11.41 19.25 -9.02
C ASP A 8 10.68 17.98 -8.51
N PRO A 9 9.39 18.07 -8.13
CA PRO A 9 8.62 16.89 -7.80
C PRO A 9 8.65 15.94 -9.01
N PRO A 10 8.58 14.62 -8.80
CA PRO A 10 8.55 13.67 -9.92
C PRO A 10 7.52 14.17 -10.94
N GLN A 11 7.98 14.34 -12.19
CA GLN A 11 7.20 14.92 -13.27
C GLN A 11 5.83 14.25 -13.33
N GLU A 12 4.80 14.99 -12.94
CA GLU A 12 3.41 14.51 -12.84
C GLU A 12 2.78 14.26 -14.23
N ASP A 13 3.49 14.62 -15.30
CA ASP A 13 3.16 14.35 -16.71
C ASP A 13 3.97 13.20 -17.33
N ALA A 14 4.62 12.35 -16.53
CA ALA A 14 5.29 11.15 -17.02
C ALA A 14 4.31 9.98 -17.22
N GLY A 15 3.36 10.16 -18.14
CA GLY A 15 2.51 9.11 -18.70
C GLY A 15 1.25 8.82 -17.88
N ASP A 16 0.11 8.71 -18.58
CA ASP A 16 -1.14 8.18 -18.03
C ASP A 16 -0.84 6.97 -17.12
N VAL A 17 -1.14 7.11 -15.81
CA VAL A 17 -1.04 5.99 -14.88
C VAL A 17 -2.05 4.94 -15.34
N THR A 18 -1.57 3.99 -16.12
CA THR A 18 -2.40 2.96 -16.77
C THR A 18 -2.88 1.93 -15.76
N MET A 19 -2.26 1.88 -14.57
CA MET A 19 -2.59 0.94 -13.51
C MET A 19 -2.62 1.59 -12.13
N THR A 20 -3.72 1.38 -11.40
CA THR A 20 -3.90 1.85 -10.02
C THR A 20 -4.26 0.68 -9.12
N MET A 21 -3.78 0.67 -7.87
CA MET A 21 -4.15 -0.33 -6.88
C MET A 21 -4.91 0.30 -5.70
N LEU A 22 -6.08 -0.26 -5.39
CA LEU A 22 -6.79 0.02 -4.15
C LEU A 22 -6.48 -1.07 -3.15
N VAL A 23 -6.02 -0.71 -1.94
CA VAL A 23 -5.77 -1.66 -0.84
C VAL A 23 -6.69 -1.32 0.33
N TYR A 24 -7.36 -2.34 0.89
CA TYR A 24 -8.41 -2.14 1.88
C TYR A 24 -8.54 -3.32 2.85
N GLY A 25 -9.15 -3.06 4.01
CA GLY A 25 -9.51 -4.11 4.98
C GLY A 25 -10.92 -4.66 4.72
N ARG A 26 -11.15 -5.91 5.10
CA ARG A 26 -12.50 -6.51 5.20
C ARG A 26 -12.81 -6.89 6.64
N ARG A 27 -14.09 -6.80 7.02
CA ARG A 27 -14.54 -7.15 8.37
C ARG A 27 -14.26 -8.63 8.65
N ASN A 28 -13.71 -8.92 9.83
CA ASN A 28 -13.36 -10.28 10.26
C ASN A 28 -12.35 -11.02 9.37
N VAL A 29 -11.55 -10.31 8.57
CA VAL A 29 -10.46 -10.90 7.79
C VAL A 29 -9.11 -10.43 8.33
N ALA A 30 -8.18 -11.36 8.44
CA ALA A 30 -6.83 -11.09 8.92
C ALA A 30 -5.86 -10.64 7.82
N GLY A 31 -6.23 -10.78 6.53
CA GLY A 31 -5.50 -10.24 5.39
C GLY A 31 -6.10 -8.92 4.90
N PHE A 32 -5.25 -8.06 4.32
CA PHE A 32 -5.75 -6.95 3.50
C PHE A 32 -6.18 -7.49 2.14
N TYR A 33 -7.10 -6.81 1.49
CA TYR A 33 -7.50 -7.06 0.11
C TYR A 33 -6.99 -5.97 -0.80
N TYR A 34 -6.88 -6.29 -2.08
CA TYR A 34 -6.55 -5.31 -3.10
C TYR A 34 -7.29 -5.59 -4.42
N SER A 35 -7.51 -4.53 -5.17
CA SER A 35 -8.05 -4.56 -6.53
C SER A 35 -7.19 -3.69 -7.43
N ILE A 36 -7.02 -4.11 -8.68
CA ILE A 36 -6.20 -3.41 -9.69
C ILE A 36 -7.13 -2.84 -10.75
N TRP A 37 -7.00 -1.54 -11.00
CA TRP A 37 -7.56 -0.87 -12.16
C TRP A 37 -6.58 -0.99 -13.32
N ASN A 38 -7.04 -1.38 -14.49
CA ASN A 38 -6.21 -1.56 -15.69
C ASN A 38 -6.39 -0.44 -16.74
N GLY A 39 -7.06 0.66 -16.38
CA GLY A 39 -7.44 1.72 -17.32
C GLY A 39 -8.88 1.65 -17.79
N SER A 40 -9.60 0.54 -17.57
CA SER A 40 -11.00 0.38 -18.02
C SER A 40 -11.89 -0.40 -17.07
N THR A 41 -11.36 -1.39 -16.36
CA THR A 41 -12.10 -2.19 -15.39
C THR A 41 -11.28 -2.46 -14.12
N TRP A 42 -11.99 -2.64 -13.01
CA TRP A 42 -11.39 -3.15 -11.78
C TRP A 42 -11.32 -4.68 -11.83
N SER A 43 -10.24 -5.25 -11.31
CA SER A 43 -10.16 -6.67 -11.01
C SER A 43 -11.13 -7.05 -9.88
N GLU A 44 -11.40 -8.35 -9.75
CA GLU A 44 -11.93 -8.89 -8.50
C GLU A 44 -11.00 -8.56 -7.32
N GLY A 45 -11.58 -8.54 -6.11
CA GLY A 45 -10.81 -8.33 -4.88
C GLY A 45 -9.98 -9.54 -4.53
N MET A 46 -8.66 -9.41 -4.60
CA MET A 46 -7.69 -10.43 -4.25
C MET A 46 -7.24 -10.26 -2.80
N GLU A 47 -7.02 -11.37 -2.09
CA GLU A 47 -6.43 -11.32 -0.76
C GLU A 47 -4.92 -11.12 -0.88
N GLY A 48 -4.41 -10.14 -0.14
CA GLY A 48 -2.99 -9.91 0.04
C GLY A 48 -2.44 -10.75 1.18
N ARG A 49 -1.66 -10.14 2.06
CA ARG A 49 -0.94 -10.87 3.11
C ARG A 49 -1.62 -10.73 4.47
N ASN A 50 -1.50 -11.81 5.24
CA ASN A 50 -2.03 -11.87 6.60
C ASN A 50 -1.27 -10.88 7.51
N VAL A 51 -2.02 -10.12 8.30
CA VAL A 51 -1.56 -9.15 9.31
C VAL A 51 -2.11 -9.51 10.71
N SER A 52 -2.33 -10.80 10.95
CA SER A 52 -2.75 -11.45 12.20
C SER A 52 -4.16 -11.16 12.73
N THR A 53 -4.80 -10.06 12.34
CA THR A 53 -6.08 -9.63 12.92
C THR A 53 -6.74 -8.54 12.06
N GLN A 54 -7.88 -8.01 12.50
CA GLN A 54 -8.68 -7.12 11.68
C GLN A 54 -7.95 -5.80 11.40
N ILE A 55 -8.05 -5.36 10.16
CA ILE A 55 -7.46 -4.11 9.70
C ILE A 55 -8.33 -2.93 10.14
N ARG A 56 -7.67 -1.89 10.66
CA ARG A 56 -8.29 -0.62 11.00
C ARG A 56 -7.94 0.49 10.03
N TRP A 57 -6.67 0.56 9.60
CA TRP A 57 -6.20 1.53 8.62
C TRP A 57 -5.22 0.89 7.65
N VAL A 58 -5.26 1.34 6.40
CA VAL A 58 -4.26 1.03 5.37
C VAL A 58 -3.83 2.33 4.72
N VAL A 59 -2.53 2.47 4.49
CA VAL A 59 -1.94 3.56 3.71
C VAL A 59 -1.01 2.94 2.68
N THR A 60 -1.03 3.45 1.45
CA THR A 60 -0.14 3.02 0.38
C THR A 60 0.73 4.17 -0.10
N ALA A 61 1.95 3.85 -0.52
CA ALA A 61 2.85 4.76 -1.20
C ALA A 61 3.50 4.04 -2.38
N THR A 62 3.63 4.72 -3.52
CA THR A 62 4.34 4.22 -4.70
C THR A 62 5.78 4.71 -4.70
N THR A 63 6.68 3.94 -5.30
CA THR A 63 8.04 4.41 -5.59
C THR A 63 8.08 5.17 -6.92
N PRO A 64 8.80 6.29 -7.03
CA PRO A 64 8.83 7.10 -8.25
C PRO A 64 9.58 6.43 -9.42
N ASN A 65 10.48 5.50 -9.14
CA ASN A 65 11.39 4.90 -10.13
C ASN A 65 11.27 3.38 -10.27
N ARG A 66 10.33 2.75 -9.56
CA ARG A 66 10.10 1.30 -9.59
C ARG A 66 8.61 1.03 -9.55
N LEU A 67 8.20 -0.11 -10.12
CA LEU A 67 6.82 -0.60 -10.02
C LEU A 67 6.62 -1.30 -8.68
N GLU A 68 6.79 -0.55 -7.59
CA GLU A 68 6.63 -1.03 -6.23
C GLU A 68 5.57 -0.22 -5.48
N ILE A 69 4.80 -0.91 -4.63
CA ILE A 69 3.82 -0.30 -3.72
C ILE A 69 4.17 -0.74 -2.31
N ILE A 70 4.36 0.22 -1.41
CA ILE A 70 4.53 -0.02 0.02
C ILE A 70 3.18 0.15 0.67
N ALA A 71 2.74 -0.84 1.44
CA ALA A 71 1.51 -0.81 2.23
C ALA A 71 1.84 -0.81 3.74
N GLY A 72 1.39 0.22 4.44
CA GLY A 72 1.34 0.27 5.90
C GLY A 72 -0.04 -0.13 6.39
N VAL A 73 -0.11 -1.14 7.26
CA VAL A 73 -1.37 -1.71 7.75
C VAL A 73 -1.41 -1.64 9.28
N LEU A 74 -2.33 -0.84 9.82
CA LEU A 74 -2.60 -0.77 11.25
C LEU A 74 -3.80 -1.64 11.59
N THR A 75 -3.60 -2.57 12.52
CA THR A 75 -4.66 -3.46 12.97
C THR A 75 -5.44 -2.90 14.17
N ASP A 76 -6.60 -3.48 14.43
CA ASP A 76 -7.45 -3.15 15.58
C ASP A 76 -6.81 -3.45 16.95
N ARG A 77 -5.76 -4.27 16.98
CA ARG A 77 -4.92 -4.55 18.15
C ARG A 77 -3.72 -3.61 18.28
N GLY A 78 -3.64 -2.57 17.46
CA GLY A 78 -2.54 -1.60 17.49
C GLY A 78 -1.21 -2.15 16.95
N ARG A 79 -1.26 -3.18 16.09
CA ARG A 79 -0.06 -3.70 15.41
C ARG A 79 0.11 -3.00 14.07
N LEU A 80 1.30 -2.48 13.80
CA LEU A 80 1.64 -1.89 12.50
C LEU A 80 2.47 -2.90 11.72
N TYR A 81 2.00 -3.24 10.53
CA TYR A 81 2.74 -4.03 9.56
C TYR A 81 3.12 -3.17 8.36
N VAL A 82 4.22 -3.53 7.71
CA VAL A 82 4.60 -3.02 6.39
C VAL A 82 4.77 -4.19 5.43
N ASN A 83 4.33 -4.02 4.19
CA ASN A 83 4.54 -4.99 3.13
C ASN A 83 4.84 -4.25 1.81
N VAL A 84 5.58 -4.90 0.91
CA VAL A 84 5.95 -4.36 -0.40
C VAL A 84 5.38 -5.27 -1.48
N TRP A 85 4.73 -4.66 -2.47
CA TRP A 85 4.31 -5.30 -3.71
C TRP A 85 5.27 -4.94 -4.83
N ASN A 86 5.72 -5.93 -5.60
CA ASN A 86 6.59 -5.75 -6.77
C ASN A 86 6.18 -6.70 -7.93
N GLY A 87 4.88 -6.89 -8.12
CA GLY A 87 4.28 -7.97 -8.92
C GLY A 87 3.59 -9.03 -8.04
N SER A 88 4.05 -9.19 -6.80
CA SER A 88 3.36 -9.95 -5.76
C SER A 88 3.63 -9.34 -4.39
N TRP A 89 2.77 -9.60 -3.40
CA TRP A 89 3.02 -9.16 -2.03
C TRP A 89 4.09 -10.02 -1.38
N GLY A 90 5.11 -9.37 -0.80
CA GLY A 90 6.15 -10.03 0.00
C GLY A 90 5.66 -10.48 1.38
N THR A 91 6.60 -10.76 2.29
CA THR A 91 6.28 -11.06 3.68
C THR A 91 5.83 -9.79 4.41
N SER A 92 4.79 -9.89 5.24
CA SER A 92 4.37 -8.77 6.09
C SER A 92 5.32 -8.64 7.27
N GLU A 93 6.04 -7.53 7.35
CA GLU A 93 6.96 -7.24 8.44
C GLU A 93 6.24 -6.49 9.56
N LEU A 94 6.36 -6.99 10.79
CA LEU A 94 5.78 -6.35 11.96
C LEU A 94 6.70 -5.21 12.43
N VAL A 95 6.27 -3.97 12.26
CA VAL A 95 7.01 -2.78 12.69
C VAL A 95 6.86 -2.56 14.19
N THR A 96 5.64 -2.69 14.72
CA THR A 96 5.40 -2.57 16.17
C THR A 96 4.15 -3.31 16.62
N LYS A 97 4.18 -3.75 17.88
CA LYS A 97 3.06 -4.44 18.53
C LYS A 97 2.08 -3.48 19.23
N ARG A 98 2.43 -2.20 19.38
CA ARG A 98 1.68 -1.24 20.19
C ARG A 98 1.83 0.19 19.66
N ILE A 99 1.04 0.54 18.66
CA ILE A 99 0.72 1.93 18.33
C ILE A 99 -0.63 2.25 18.98
N PHE A 100 -0.69 3.37 19.71
CA PHE A 100 -1.79 3.81 20.58
C PHE A 100 -2.04 2.98 21.86
N LYS A 101 -1.17 3.13 22.86
CA LYS A 101 -1.66 3.23 24.24
C LYS A 101 -1.80 4.72 24.55
N ARG A 102 -2.99 5.30 24.33
CA ARG A 102 -3.33 6.46 25.17
C ARG A 102 -3.60 5.90 26.57
N ARG A 103 -2.91 6.47 27.55
CA ARG A 103 -3.12 6.20 28.98
C ARG A 103 -4.57 6.45 29.35
#